data_AF-A0A8K0G7U1-F1
#
_entry.id   AF-A0A8K0G7U1-F1
#
_cell.length_a   1.000
_cell.length_b   1.000
_cell.length_c   1.000
_cell.angle_alpha   90.00
_cell.angle_beta   90.00
_cell.angle_gamma   90.00
#
_symmetry.space_group_name_H-M   'P 1'
#
loop_
_entity.id
_entity.type
_entity.pdbx_description
1 polymer ?
#
loop_
_entity_poly.entity_id
_entity_poly.type
_entity_poly.pdbx_seq_one_letter_code
_entity_poly.pdbx_strand_id
1 'polypeptide(L)'
;MKGRLDVILNYNFQDPSLINKYTTGIFSEKHFVRHWTSTGLNALTAACLNWSGFEKYGKKLEAIKEQAFKRLQDSRVLKKFNVLNHGDCWINNIMFLYDDDGNVKDLRF
;
A
#
# COMPACT_ATOMS: atom_id res chain seq x y z
N MET A 1 6.90 9.09 22.47
CA MET A 1 6.58 7.95 21.59
C MET A 1 5.41 7.08 22.07
N LYS A 2 4.74 7.39 23.20
CA LYS A 2 3.64 6.57 23.74
C LYS A 2 2.26 6.81 23.08
N GLY A 3 2.00 8.02 22.56
CA GLY A 3 0.66 8.39 22.05
C GLY A 3 0.32 8.06 20.59
N ARG A 4 1.24 7.49 19.78
CA ARG A 4 0.94 7.12 18.37
C ARG A 4 0.57 5.66 18.17
N LEU A 5 0.94 4.77 19.10
CA LEU A 5 0.47 3.38 19.10
C LEU A 5 -1.00 3.28 19.50
N ASP A 6 -1.45 4.23 20.32
CA ASP A 6 -2.84 4.34 20.74
C ASP A 6 -3.79 4.72 19.59
N VAL A 7 -3.33 5.33 18.50
CA VAL A 7 -4.23 5.71 17.38
C VAL A 7 -4.62 4.51 16.52
N ILE A 8 -3.73 3.51 16.39
CA ILE A 8 -4.03 2.29 15.63
C ILE A 8 -4.82 1.29 16.49
N LEU A 9 -4.62 1.31 17.82
CA LEU A 9 -5.32 0.43 18.76
C LEU A 9 -6.61 1.04 19.35
N ASN A 10 -6.76 2.36 19.35
CA ASN A 10 -7.96 3.10 19.79
C ASN A 10 -8.77 3.67 18.62
N TYR A 11 -8.82 2.99 17.47
CA TYR A 11 -10.15 2.88 16.87
C TYR A 11 -10.98 2.09 17.89
N ASN A 12 -11.60 2.81 18.82
CA ASN A 12 -12.78 2.36 19.53
C ASN A 12 -13.76 2.00 18.41
N PHE A 13 -13.67 0.76 17.92
CA PHE A 13 -14.67 0.22 17.05
C PHE A 13 -15.92 0.22 17.90
N GLN A 14 -16.74 1.26 17.73
CA GLN A 14 -18.10 1.34 18.28
C GLN A 14 -18.86 0.04 17.95
N ASP A 15 -18.46 -0.63 16.85
CA ASP A 15 -18.82 -1.98 16.49
C ASP A 15 -17.60 -2.77 15.94
N PRO A 16 -17.02 -3.71 16.71
CA PRO A 16 -15.93 -4.58 16.26
C PRO A 16 -16.28 -5.44 15.04
N SER A 17 -17.55 -5.65 14.72
CA SER A 17 -17.98 -6.45 13.57
C SER A 17 -17.62 -5.80 12.22
N LEU A 18 -17.37 -4.48 12.20
CA LEU A 18 -17.00 -3.75 10.99
C LEU A 18 -15.70 -4.26 10.36
N ILE A 19 -14.76 -4.80 11.15
CA ILE A 19 -13.52 -5.38 10.63
C ILE A 19 -13.77 -6.59 9.73
N ASN A 20 -14.88 -7.30 9.92
CA ASN A 20 -15.22 -8.49 9.14
C ASN A 20 -15.48 -8.16 7.65
N LYS A 21 -15.76 -6.88 7.33
CA LYS A 21 -15.89 -6.40 5.95
C LYS A 21 -14.55 -6.26 5.23
N TYR A 22 -13.44 -6.21 5.97
CA TYR A 22 -12.09 -5.98 5.44
C TYR A 22 -11.26 -7.27 5.44
N THR A 23 -11.87 -8.39 5.06
CA THR A 23 -11.23 -9.70 4.99
C THR A 23 -10.57 -9.97 3.63
N THR A 24 -10.93 -9.18 2.63
CA THR A 24 -10.42 -9.23 1.25
C THR A 24 -10.04 -7.81 0.81
N GLY A 25 -9.22 -7.71 -0.24
CA GLY A 25 -8.73 -6.42 -0.73
C GLY A 25 -8.25 -6.51 -2.17
N ILE A 26 -7.64 -5.44 -2.69
CA ILE A 26 -7.21 -5.36 -4.10
C ILE A 26 -6.37 -6.59 -4.54
N PHE A 27 -5.47 -7.09 -3.68
CA PHE A 27 -4.63 -8.26 -4.00
C PHE A 27 -5.35 -9.62 -3.93
N SER A 28 -6.60 -9.66 -3.46
CA SER A 28 -7.45 -10.87 -3.50
C SER A 28 -8.17 -11.04 -4.83
N GLU A 29 -8.36 -9.96 -5.61
CA GLU A 29 -8.83 -10.04 -6.98
C GLU A 29 -7.66 -10.51 -7.87
N LYS A 30 -7.85 -11.64 -8.55
CA LYS A 30 -6.75 -12.39 -9.16
C LYS A 30 -6.47 -12.01 -10.61
N HIS A 31 -7.40 -11.38 -11.31
CA HIS A 31 -7.27 -11.16 -12.75
C HIS A 31 -6.92 -9.72 -13.09
N PHE A 32 -7.70 -8.75 -12.63
CA PHE A 32 -7.48 -7.33 -12.90
C PHE A 32 -6.16 -6.86 -12.31
N VAL A 33 -5.93 -7.12 -11.01
CA VAL A 33 -4.74 -6.61 -10.32
C VAL A 33 -3.49 -7.32 -10.79
N ARG A 34 -3.58 -8.62 -11.10
CA ARG A 34 -2.47 -9.36 -11.71
C ARG A 34 -2.14 -8.81 -13.09
N HIS A 35 -3.14 -8.56 -13.93
CA HIS A 35 -2.91 -8.00 -15.25
C HIS A 35 -2.28 -6.61 -15.18
N TRP A 36 -2.86 -5.72 -14.36
CA TRP A 36 -2.36 -4.36 -14.16
C TRP A 36 -0.91 -4.34 -13.63
N THR A 37 -0.62 -5.14 -12.59
CA THR A 37 0.74 -5.22 -12.02
C THR A 37 1.75 -5.83 -12.98
N SER A 38 1.40 -6.91 -13.69
CA SER A 38 2.28 -7.51 -14.70
C SER A 38 2.57 -6.58 -15.87
N THR A 39 1.55 -5.88 -16.39
CA THR A 39 1.72 -4.93 -17.50
C THR A 39 2.65 -3.79 -17.10
N GLY A 40 2.43 -3.17 -15.93
CA GLY A 40 3.29 -2.10 -15.43
C GLY A 40 4.73 -2.56 -15.16
N LEU A 41 4.90 -3.74 -14.55
CA LEU A 41 6.22 -4.29 -14.24
C LEU A 41 7.01 -4.65 -15.51
N ASN A 42 6.34 -5.19 -16.54
CA ASN A 42 6.98 -5.49 -17.82
C ASN A 42 7.42 -4.21 -18.54
N ALA A 43 6.56 -3.18 -18.58
CA ALA A 43 6.90 -1.90 -19.19
C ALA A 43 8.09 -1.24 -18.47
N LEU A 44 8.09 -1.23 -17.14
CA LEU A 44 9.18 -0.67 -16.35
C LEU A 44 10.48 -1.47 -16.53
N THR A 45 10.40 -2.80 -16.58
CA THR A 45 11.57 -3.66 -16.82
C THR A 45 12.21 -3.33 -18.17
N ALA A 46 11.40 -3.26 -19.24
CA ALA A 46 11.88 -2.90 -20.57
C ALA A 46 12.50 -1.50 -20.61
N ALA A 47 11.88 -0.52 -19.95
CA ALA A 47 12.43 0.83 -19.85
C ALA A 47 13.80 0.85 -19.15
N CYS A 48 13.92 0.19 -17.99
CA CYS A 48 15.19 0.11 -17.25
C CYS A 48 16.30 -0.63 -17.98
N LEU A 49 15.97 -1.60 -18.85
CA LEU A 49 16.98 -2.28 -19.68
C LEU A 49 17.52 -1.39 -20.81
N ASN A 50 16.73 -0.41 -21.27
CA ASN A 50 17.12 0.51 -22.33
C ASN A 50 17.73 1.82 -21.82
N TRP A 51 17.43 2.23 -20.59
CA TRP A 51 18.00 3.44 -20.00
C TRP A 51 19.44 3.22 -19.53
N SER A 52 20.35 4.05 -20.05
CA SER A 52 21.77 3.99 -19.69
C SER A 52 21.98 4.13 -18.19
N GLY A 53 22.66 3.15 -17.58
CA GLY A 53 22.96 3.11 -16.15
C GLY A 53 21.88 2.45 -15.28
N PHE A 54 20.75 2.04 -15.86
CA PHE A 54 19.64 1.39 -15.16
C PHE A 54 19.52 -0.11 -15.43
N GLU A 55 20.38 -0.68 -16.27
CA GLU A 55 20.31 -2.06 -16.74
C GLU A 55 20.37 -3.05 -15.58
N LYS A 56 21.14 -2.71 -14.52
CA LYS A 56 21.21 -3.50 -13.28
C LYS A 56 19.86 -3.62 -12.57
N TYR A 57 19.01 -2.60 -12.65
CA TYR A 57 17.67 -2.61 -12.07
C TYR A 57 16.71 -3.36 -12.99
N GLY A 58 16.80 -3.18 -14.31
CA GLY A 58 16.04 -3.97 -15.28
C GLY A 58 16.23 -5.47 -15.07
N LYS A 59 17.47 -5.95 -14.93
CA LYS A 59 17.78 -7.35 -14.62
C LYS A 59 17.18 -7.83 -13.29
N LYS A 60 17.16 -6.97 -12.26
CA LYS A 60 16.51 -7.30 -10.97
C LYS A 60 15.00 -7.40 -11.11
N LEU A 61 14.37 -6.48 -11.84
CA LEU A 61 12.93 -6.49 -12.09
C LEU A 61 12.52 -7.74 -12.89
N GLU A 62 13.30 -8.10 -13.90
CA GLU A 62 13.13 -9.33 -14.67
C GLU A 62 13.17 -10.57 -13.77
N ALA A 63 14.14 -10.64 -12.86
CA ALA A 63 14.29 -11.78 -11.94
C ALA A 63 13.13 -11.93 -10.95
N ILE A 64 12.43 -10.85 -10.61
CA ILE A 64 11.32 -10.89 -9.64
C ILE A 64 9.95 -10.96 -10.30
N LYS A 65 9.79 -10.69 -11.60
CA LYS A 65 8.47 -10.44 -12.21
C LYS A 65 7.45 -11.55 -12.00
N GLU A 66 7.87 -12.81 -12.12
CA GLU A 66 7.00 -13.98 -11.91
C GLU A 66 6.59 -14.16 -10.45
N GLN A 67 7.46 -13.77 -9.51
CA GLN A 67 7.22 -13.90 -8.07
C GLN A 67 6.62 -12.64 -7.45
N ALA A 68 6.68 -11.49 -8.12
CA ALA A 68 6.32 -10.19 -7.55
C ALA A 68 4.86 -10.17 -7.10
N PHE A 69 3.95 -10.62 -7.97
CA PHE A 69 2.53 -10.69 -7.63
C PHE A 69 2.26 -11.64 -6.46
N LYS A 70 2.86 -12.84 -6.48
CA LYS A 70 2.74 -13.80 -5.38
C LYS A 70 3.25 -13.23 -4.06
N ARG A 71 4.42 -12.57 -4.06
CA ARG A 71 4.99 -11.94 -2.87
C ARG A 71 4.11 -10.81 -2.35
N LEU A 72 3.50 -10.01 -3.24
CA LEU A 72 2.53 -8.99 -2.87
C LEU A 72 1.30 -9.61 -2.21
N GLN A 73 0.75 -10.69 -2.76
CA GLN A 73 -0.37 -11.42 -2.16
C GLN A 73 -0.02 -12.00 -0.79
N ASP A 74 1.11 -12.70 -0.69
CA ASP A 74 1.58 -13.33 0.55
C ASP A 74 1.79 -12.29 1.67
N SER A 75 2.19 -11.06 1.31
CA SER A 75 2.37 -9.94 2.26
C SER A 75 1.06 -9.37 2.81
N ARG A 76 -0.09 -9.76 2.26
CA ARG A 76 -1.43 -9.26 2.61
C ARG A 76 -2.32 -10.32 3.24
N VAL A 77 -1.79 -11.53 3.46
CA VAL A 77 -2.49 -12.58 4.20
C VAL A 77 -2.68 -12.14 5.64
N LEU A 78 -3.93 -12.18 6.12
CA LEU A 78 -4.28 -11.80 7.49
C LEU A 78 -3.59 -12.74 8.49
N LYS A 79 -3.00 -12.14 9.54
CA LYS A 79 -2.31 -12.84 10.64
C LYS A 79 -2.91 -12.44 11.99
N LYS A 80 -2.23 -12.76 13.09
CA LYS A 80 -2.68 -12.44 14.47
C LYS A 80 -2.78 -10.93 14.75
N PHE A 81 -2.01 -10.11 14.04
CA PHE A 81 -2.04 -8.65 14.14
C PHE A 81 -2.25 -8.07 12.75
N ASN A 82 -3.44 -7.49 12.51
CA ASN A 82 -3.79 -6.85 11.25
C ASN A 82 -4.02 -5.37 11.49
N VAL A 83 -3.47 -4.55 10.61
CA VAL A 83 -3.69 -3.10 10.60
C VAL A 83 -4.36 -2.76 9.28
N LEU A 84 -5.41 -1.95 9.33
CA LEU A 84 -6.00 -1.37 8.13
C LEU A 84 -5.03 -0.32 7.59
N ASN A 85 -4.52 -0.55 6.39
CA ASN A 85 -3.63 0.39 5.71
C ASN A 85 -4.40 1.07 4.58
N HIS A 86 -4.22 2.39 4.40
CA HIS A 86 -4.81 3.14 3.28
C HIS A 86 -4.38 2.59 1.92
N GLY A 87 -3.10 2.19 1.79
CA GLY A 87 -2.56 1.56 0.58
C GLY A 87 -2.12 2.53 -0.51
N ASP A 88 -2.52 3.80 -0.43
CA ASP A 88 -2.11 4.87 -1.33
C ASP A 88 -1.63 6.10 -0.54
N CYS A 89 -0.37 6.05 -0.07
CA CYS A 89 0.23 7.12 0.71
C CYS A 89 0.83 8.17 -0.23
N TRP A 90 -0.02 9.09 -0.68
CA TRP A 90 0.35 10.20 -1.55
C TRP A 90 -0.04 11.53 -0.89
N ILE A 91 0.72 12.60 -1.13
CA ILE A 91 0.53 13.87 -0.42
C ILE A 91 -0.85 14.49 -0.63
N ASN A 92 -1.48 14.22 -1.76
CA ASN A 92 -2.85 14.67 -2.05
C ASN A 92 -3.91 13.94 -1.23
N ASN A 93 -3.58 12.77 -0.69
CA ASN A 93 -4.46 11.99 0.19
C ASN A 93 -4.25 12.33 1.67
N ILE A 94 -3.40 13.33 1.99
CA ILE A 94 -3.20 13.81 3.34
C ILE A 94 -4.06 15.06 3.51
N MET A 95 -5.03 14.98 4.42
CA MET A 95 -5.87 16.11 4.78
C MET A 95 -5.31 16.81 6.01
N PHE A 96 -5.13 18.12 5.91
CA PHE A 96 -4.69 18.98 7.00
C PHE A 96 -5.89 19.73 7.58
N LEU A 97 -6.06 19.65 8.90
CA LEU A 97 -6.97 20.52 9.63
C LEU A 97 -6.20 21.77 10.06
N TYR A 98 -6.71 22.94 9.72
CA TYR A 98 -6.14 24.23 10.11
C TYR A 98 -6.95 24.85 11.24
N ASP A 99 -6.31 25.62 12.11
CA ASP A 99 -6.97 26.51 13.06
C ASP A 99 -7.32 27.87 12.43
N ASP A 100 -7.97 28.74 13.22
CA ASP A 100 -8.43 30.05 12.76
C ASP A 100 -7.27 30.99 12.39
N ASP A 101 -6.06 30.74 12.91
CA ASP A 101 -4.83 31.48 12.60
C ASP A 101 -4.10 30.90 11.36
N GLY A 102 -4.65 29.85 10.74
CA GLY A 102 -4.08 29.19 9.56
C GLY A 102 -2.94 28.21 9.88
N ASN A 103 -2.74 27.84 11.15
CA ASN A 103 -1.73 26.85 11.52
C ASN A 103 -2.30 25.43 11.45
N VAL A 104 -1.44 24.44 11.16
CA VAL A 104 -1.85 23.03 11.12
C VAL A 104 -2.15 22.55 12.55
N LYS A 105 -3.41 22.21 12.79
CA LYS A 105 -3.93 21.71 14.07
C LYS A 105 -3.90 20.17 14.15
N ASP A 106 -4.22 19.49 13.05
CA ASP A 106 -4.26 18.03 12.97
C ASP A 106 -4.05 17.55 11.51
N LEU A 107 -3.77 16.26 11.32
CA LEU A 107 -3.66 15.65 10.00
C LEU A 107 -4.27 14.25 9.98
N ARG A 108 -4.89 13.89 8.86
CA ARG A 108 -5.48 12.55 8.64
C ARG A 108 -5.06 11.99 7.27
N PHE A 109 -4.89 10.67 7.24
CA PHE A 109 -4.57 9.86 6.06
C PHE A 109 -4.98 8.40 6.31
#